data_AF-X1IQ36-F1
#
_entry.id   AF-X1IQ36-F1
#
_cell.length_a   1.000
_cell.length_b   1.000
_cell.length_c   1.000
_cell.angle_alpha   90.00
_cell.angle_beta   90.00
_cell.angle_gamma   90.00
#
_symmetry.space_group_name_H-M   'P 1'
#
loop_
_entity.id
_entity.type
_entity.pdbx_description
1 polymer ?
#
loop_
_entity_poly.entity_id
_entity_poly.type
_entity_poly.pdbx_seq_one_letter_code
_entity_poly.pdbx_strand_id
1 'polypeptide(L)' 'CPNNAISEGETIYVIDADKCTECVGSHESSKCVEICPVDCCIPDPDHVESREQLLEKWKGLHPGETPAVT' A
#
# COMPACT_ATOMS: atom_id res chain seq x y z
N CYS A 1 8.36 -0.46 0.19
CA CYS A 1 6.99 -0.02 0.53
C CYS A 1 7.12 1.06 1.61
N PRO A 2 6.58 2.28 1.42
CA PRO A 2 6.71 3.37 2.39
C PRO A 2 6.18 3.01 3.78
N ASN A 3 5.18 2.13 3.84
CA ASN A 3 4.50 1.73 5.08
C ASN A 3 5.05 0.42 5.67
N ASN A 4 6.12 -0.15 5.09
CA ASN A 4 6.61 -1.49 5.44
C ASN A 4 5.52 -2.58 5.43
N ALA A 5 4.57 -2.49 4.49
CA ALA A 5 3.44 -3.43 4.39
C ALA A 5 3.81 -4.78 3.76
N ILE A 6 5.01 -4.94 3.21
CA ILE A 6 5.41 -6.16 2.48
C ILE A 6 6.45 -6.90 3.31
N SER A 7 6.23 -8.20 3.53
CA SER A 7 7.13 -9.08 4.27
C SER A 7 7.32 -10.41 3.54
N GLU A 8 8.39 -11.13 3.87
CA GLU A 8 8.66 -12.46 3.32
C GLU A 8 7.80 -13.51 4.05
N GLY A 9 6.96 -14.23 3.30
CA GLY A 9 6.25 -15.43 3.78
C GLY A 9 7.03 -16.69 3.45
N GLU A 10 6.43 -17.87 3.69
CA GLU A 10 7.13 -19.15 3.49
C GLU A 10 7.47 -19.45 2.02
N THR A 11 6.63 -19.01 1.09
CA THR A 11 6.76 -19.30 -0.34
C THR A 11 6.58 -18.08 -1.24
N ILE A 12 5.89 -17.05 -0.75
CA ILE A 12 5.61 -15.80 -1.45
C ILE A 12 5.77 -14.63 -0.49
N TYR A 13 5.97 -13.44 -1.03
CA TYR A 13 5.83 -12.21 -0.24
C TYR A 13 4.36 -11.99 0.11
N VAL A 14 4.13 -11.46 1.31
CA VAL A 14 2.79 -11.18 1.83
C VAL A 14 2.66 -9.68 2.05
N ILE A 15 1.53 -9.13 1.60
CA ILE A 15 1.15 -7.74 1.85
C ILE A 15 0.17 -7.70 3.02
N ASP A 16 0.50 -6.94 4.05
CA ASP A 16 -0.37 -6.63 5.18
C ASP A 16 -1.38 -5.55 4.76
N ALA A 17 -2.65 -5.94 4.60
CA ALA A 17 -3.74 -5.06 4.17
C ALA A 17 -3.97 -3.89 5.14
N ASP A 18 -3.72 -4.08 6.44
CA ASP A 18 -3.88 -3.01 7.45
C ASP A 18 -2.83 -1.90 7.28
N LYS A 19 -1.73 -2.19 6.59
CA LYS A 19 -0.66 -1.22 6.27
C LYS A 19 -0.65 -0.78 4.81
N CYS A 20 -1.28 -1.53 3.91
CA CYS A 20 -1.30 -1.20 2.49
C CYS A 20 -2.23 0.00 2.24
N THR A 21 -1.68 1.11 1.75
CA THR A 21 -2.45 2.29 1.32
C THR A 21 -2.52 2.41 -0.20
N GLU A 22 -2.16 1.35 -0.94
CA GLU A 22 -1.95 1.40 -2.39
C GLU A 22 -1.02 2.54 -2.83
N CYS A 23 -0.10 2.92 -1.94
CA CYS A 23 0.77 4.10 -2.01
C CYS A 23 0.07 5.47 -1.98
N VAL A 24 -1.25 5.55 -1.83
CA VAL A 24 -1.96 6.81 -1.54
C VAL A 24 -1.35 7.46 -0.31
N GLY A 25 -1.17 8.78 -0.37
CA GLY A 25 -0.44 9.58 0.63
C GLY A 25 1.07 9.70 0.34
N SER A 26 1.66 8.77 -0.40
CA SER A 26 3.12 8.73 -0.65
C SER A 26 3.49 8.89 -2.13
N HIS A 27 2.77 8.24 -3.05
CA HIS A 27 3.03 8.23 -4.49
C HIS A 27 1.72 8.24 -5.29
N GLU A 28 1.79 8.59 -6.58
CA GLU A 28 0.64 8.57 -7.49
C GLU A 28 0.20 7.15 -7.88
N SER A 29 1.10 6.18 -7.73
CA SER A 29 0.93 4.78 -8.17
C SER A 29 1.61 3.81 -7.21
N SER A 30 1.11 2.57 -7.18
CA SER A 30 1.67 1.51 -6.34
C SER A 30 3.06 1.07 -6.79
N LYS A 31 4.08 1.39 -5.99
CA LYS A 31 5.48 1.09 -6.33
C LYS A 31 5.84 -0.39 -6.34
N CYS A 32 5.12 -1.22 -5.56
CA CYS A 32 5.28 -2.67 -5.63
C CYS A 32 4.81 -3.25 -6.98
N VAL A 33 3.75 -2.70 -7.57
CA VAL A 33 3.25 -3.10 -8.89
C VAL A 33 4.28 -2.74 -9.97
N GLU A 34 4.83 -1.53 -9.94
CA GLU A 34 5.79 -1.05 -10.94
C GLU A 34 7.09 -1.85 -10.99
N ILE A 35 7.53 -2.41 -9.86
CA ILE A 35 8.82 -3.11 -9.74
C ILE A 35 8.70 -4.63 -9.78
N CYS A 36 7.48 -5.17 -9.65
CA CYS A 36 7.28 -6.62 -9.61
C CYS A 36 7.62 -7.22 -10.98
N PRO A 37 8.61 -8.12 -11.09
CA PRO A 37 9.03 -8.67 -12.38
C PRO A 37 8.03 -9.68 -12.99
N VAL A 38 6.98 -10.03 -12.26
CA VAL A 38 5.99 -11.06 -12.63
C VAL A 38 4.55 -10.58 -12.44
N ASP A 39 4.34 -9.26 -12.27
CA ASP A 39 3.02 -8.63 -12.19
C ASP A 39 2.05 -9.28 -11.17
N CYS A 40 2.56 -9.77 -10.03
CA CYS A 40 1.74 -10.48 -9.04
C CYS A 40 1.11 -9.58 -7.96
N CYS A 41 1.53 -8.31 -7.87
CA CYS A 41 0.91 -7.33 -7.00
C CYS A 41 -0.35 -6.79 -7.68
N ILE A 42 -1.52 -7.30 -7.31
CA ILE A 42 -2.82 -6.94 -7.87
C ILE A 42 -3.78 -6.47 -6.77
N PRO A 43 -4.87 -5.73 -7.09
CA PRO A 43 -5.89 -5.36 -6.12
C PRO A 43 -6.48 -6.58 -5.41
N ASP A 44 -6.62 -6.49 -4.10
CA ASP A 44 -7.17 -7.55 -3.26
C ASP A 44 -8.71 -7.44 -3.23
N PRO A 45 -9.45 -8.44 -3.73
CA PRO A 45 -10.91 -8.41 -3.75
C PRO A 45 -11.55 -8.44 -2.34
N ASP A 46 -10.83 -8.90 -1.32
CA ASP A 46 -11.32 -8.94 0.06
C ASP A 46 -11.07 -7.62 0.82
N HIS A 47 -10.24 -6.73 0.27
CA HIS A 47 -9.86 -5.44 0.87
C HIS A 47 -10.04 -4.28 -0.13
N VAL A 48 -11.25 -4.14 -0.68
CA VAL A 48 -11.57 -3.04 -1.60
C VAL A 48 -11.78 -1.74 -0.82
N GLU A 49 -10.95 -0.74 -1.10
CA GLU A 49 -10.96 0.56 -0.42
C GLU A 49 -11.03 1.71 -1.42
N SER A 50 -11.76 2.78 -1.05
CA SER A 50 -11.74 4.04 -1.81
C SER A 50 -10.44 4.79 -1.55
N ARG A 51 -10.12 5.74 -2.45
CA ARG A 51 -8.95 6.62 -2.27
C ARG A 51 -8.99 7.37 -0.93
N GLU A 52 -10.16 7.83 -0.51
CA GLU A 52 -10.35 8.50 0.77
C GLU A 52 -10.07 7.57 1.97
N GLN A 53 -10.50 6.31 1.89
CA GLN A 53 -10.23 5.30 2.93
C GLN A 53 -8.71 5.02 3.02
N LEU A 54 -8.05 4.85 1.88
CA LEU A 54 -6.61 4.63 1.80
C LEU A 54 -5.81 5.83 2.34
N LEU A 55 -6.25 7.06 2.04
CA LEU A 55 -5.64 8.28 2.56
C LEU A 55 -5.84 8.40 4.08
N GLU A 56 -7.00 8.02 4.61
CA GLU A 56 -7.24 8.04 6.05
C GLU A 56 -6.39 6.99 6.78
N LYS A 57 -6.25 5.79 6.20
CA LYS A 57 -5.30 4.77 6.68
C LYS A 57 -3.87 5.31 6.69
N TRP A 58 -3.44 5.99 5.62
CA TRP A 58 -2.12 6.62 5.55
C TRP A 58 -1.90 7.62 6.70
N LYS A 59 -2.87 8.50 6.99
CA LYS A 59 -2.77 9.46 8.12
C LYS A 59 -2.65 8.75 9.46
N GLY A 60 -3.33 7.61 9.64
CA GLY A 60 -3.21 6.79 10.83
C GLY A 60 -1.81 6.20 11.04
N LEU A 61 -1.13 5.85 9.94
CA LEU A 61 0.24 5.30 9.95
C LEU A 61 1.32 6.40 10.09
N HIS A 62 1.02 7.62 9.65
CA HIS A 62 1.96 8.74 9.55
C HIS A 62 1.50 9.99 10.35
N PRO A 63 1.38 9.89 11.69
CA PRO A 63 0.87 10.98 12.51
C PRO A 63 1.78 12.22 12.45
N GLY A 64 1.21 13.35 12.00
CA GLY A 64 1.92 14.63 11.92
C GLY A 64 2.69 14.86 10.60
N GLU A 65 2.61 13.92 9.65
CA GLU A 65 3.16 14.09 8.32
C GLU A 65 2.10 14.63 7.34
N THR A 66 2.55 15.32 6.29
CA THR A 66 1.68 15.79 5.20
C THR A 66 1.79 14.83 4.03
N PRO A 67 0.68 14.33 3.45
CA PRO A 67 0.73 13.44 2.30
C PRO A 67 1.38 14.14 1.11
N ALA A 68 2.30 13.44 0.45
CA ALA A 68 2.95 13.93 -0.77
C ALA A 68 1.98 13.96 -1.97
N VAL A 69 0.99 13.06 -1.95
CA VAL A 69 -0.06 12.95 -2.96
C VAL A 69 -1.39 12.66 -2.28
N THR A 70 -2.41 13.47 -2.54
CA THR A 70 -3.79 13.33 -2.01
C THR A 70 -4.70 12.63 -2.97
#